data_AF-A0A9P0AUB1-F1
#
_entry.id   AF-A0A9P0AUB1-F1
#
_cell.length_a   1.000
_cell.length_b   1.000
_cell.length_c   1.000
_cell.angle_alpha   90.00
_cell.angle_beta   90.00
_cell.angle_gamma   90.00
#
_symmetry.space_group_name_H-M   'P 1'
#
loop_
_entity.id
_entity.type
_entity.pdbx_description
1 polymer ?
#
loop_
_entity_poly.entity_id
_entity_poly.type
_entity_poly.pdbx_seq_one_letter_code
_entity_poly.pdbx_strand_id
1 'polypeptide(L)'
;MSTINIRGVAVEFPFEPYELQREYMDKVIECLQNETNGVLESPTGTGKTLSLLCSTLGWLQLKKAQIQAQRINSIAEEKQGFMGNLLKELTGKVDNGTANNADNSGRAFMGLPTIIYASRTHTQLSQAMNELKRSAYKHMKACIIGSREQMCIHPEVMKEQSNSARTQMCRLKVKSRNCHFHNRVERKKEDPAVSESPVMDIEDLVKLGNLHKFCPYYMAREIQKEADIIFMPYNYLLDPKVRKSLGIVLSNNVVILDEAHNIERYIFIYFL
;
A
#
# COMPACT_ATOMS: atom_id res chain seq x y z
N MET A 1 13.13 20.78 7.70
CA MET A 1 11.76 20.56 7.20
C MET A 1 11.15 21.92 6.91
N SER A 2 10.62 22.10 5.71
CA SER A 2 9.90 23.28 5.25
C SER A 2 8.47 22.85 4.89
N THR A 3 7.47 23.64 5.27
CA THR A 3 6.07 23.37 4.93
C THR A 3 5.61 24.39 3.90
N ILE A 4 5.15 23.90 2.75
CA ILE A 4 4.84 24.74 1.59
C ILE A 4 3.42 24.46 1.16
N ASN A 5 2.66 25.53 0.95
CA ASN A 5 1.31 25.42 0.45
C ASN A 5 1.32 25.35 -1.09
N ILE A 6 0.86 24.25 -1.66
CA ILE A 6 0.72 24.05 -3.10
C ILE A 6 -0.74 23.68 -3.37
N ARG A 7 -1.48 24.55 -4.06
CA ARG A 7 -2.92 24.39 -4.36
C ARG A 7 -3.78 24.03 -3.14
N GLY A 8 -3.50 24.65 -1.99
CA GLY A 8 -4.22 24.40 -0.75
C GLY A 8 -3.80 23.13 0.00
N VAL A 9 -2.79 22.41 -0.50
CA VAL A 9 -2.17 21.26 0.18
C VAL A 9 -0.92 21.72 0.91
N ALA A 10 -0.87 21.49 2.22
CA ALA A 10 0.35 21.67 2.99
C ALA A 10 1.31 20.50 2.74
N VAL A 11 2.37 20.75 1.98
CA VAL A 11 3.41 19.76 1.66
C VAL A 11 4.60 19.97 2.58
N GLU A 12 4.93 18.96 3.37
CA GLU A 12 6.09 18.93 4.25
C GLU A 12 7.29 18.36 3.49
N PHE A 13 8.26 19.22 3.18
CA PHE A 13 9.46 18.86 2.43
C PHE A 13 10.70 18.88 3.35
N PRO A 14 11.71 18.00 3.16
CA PRO A 14 12.87 17.95 4.06
C PRO A 14 13.68 19.25 4.14
N PHE A 15 13.74 20.00 3.04
CA PHE A 15 14.45 21.27 2.86
C PHE A 15 13.59 22.24 2.03
N GLU A 16 14.10 23.43 1.73
CA GLU A 16 13.41 24.36 0.83
C GLU A 16 13.53 23.87 -0.62
N PRO A 17 12.44 23.45 -1.28
CA PRO A 17 12.49 22.87 -2.61
C PRO A 17 12.84 23.90 -3.67
N TYR A 18 13.63 23.44 -4.64
CA TYR A 18 13.95 24.18 -5.85
C TYR A 18 12.70 24.44 -6.69
N GLU A 19 12.78 25.41 -7.59
CA GLU A 19 11.67 25.80 -8.48
C GLU A 19 11.13 24.59 -9.27
N LEU A 20 12.02 23.82 -9.92
CA LEU A 20 11.63 22.59 -10.64
C LEU A 20 10.91 21.56 -9.76
N GLN A 21 11.30 21.44 -8.49
CA GLN A 21 10.63 20.53 -7.54
C GLN A 21 9.23 21.05 -7.19
N ARG A 22 9.07 22.38 -7.03
CA ARG A 22 7.76 23.00 -6.77
C ARG A 22 6.83 22.83 -7.95
N GLU A 23 7.31 23.09 -9.16
CA GLU A 23 6.54 22.89 -10.40
C GLU A 23 6.10 21.44 -10.55
N TYR A 24 7.01 20.50 -10.31
CA TYR A 24 6.69 19.07 -10.34
C TYR A 24 5.60 18.72 -9.30
N MET A 25 5.74 19.19 -8.05
CA MET A 25 4.75 18.96 -7.00
C MET A 25 3.40 19.63 -7.31
N ASP A 26 3.39 20.82 -7.90
CA ASP A 26 2.16 21.50 -8.37
C ASP A 26 1.41 20.63 -9.38
N LYS A 27 2.12 20.09 -10.37
CA LYS A 27 1.52 19.21 -11.38
C LYS A 27 1.02 17.89 -10.81
N VAL A 28 1.72 17.29 -9.85
CA VAL A 28 1.23 16.10 -9.13
C VAL A 28 -0.08 16.43 -8.42
N ILE A 29 -0.13 17.51 -7.63
CA ILE A 29 -1.32 17.89 -6.85
C ILE A 29 -2.48 18.27 -7.76
N GLU A 30 -2.22 18.97 -8.87
CA GLU A 30 -3.20 19.27 -9.92
C GLU A 30 -3.89 17.99 -10.43
N CYS A 31 -3.10 16.98 -10.81
CA CYS A 31 -3.63 15.71 -11.31
C CYS A 31 -4.50 15.01 -10.25
N LEU A 32 -4.02 14.99 -9.00
CA LEU A 32 -4.70 14.36 -7.87
C LEU A 32 -6.01 15.06 -7.48
N GLN A 33 -6.06 16.39 -7.54
CA GLN A 33 -7.27 17.16 -7.23
C GLN A 33 -8.31 17.08 -8.34
N ASN A 34 -7.87 17.03 -9.59
CA ASN A 34 -8.75 16.95 -10.76
C ASN A 34 -9.13 15.51 -11.15
N GLU A 35 -8.64 14.50 -10.43
CA GLU A 35 -8.87 13.08 -10.73
C GLU A 35 -8.49 12.69 -12.18
N THR A 36 -7.36 13.24 -12.65
CA THR A 36 -6.86 13.06 -14.02
C THR A 36 -5.56 12.28 -14.07
N ASN A 37 -5.29 11.64 -15.21
CA ASN A 37 -4.01 10.97 -15.44
C ASN A 37 -2.96 12.00 -15.84
N GLY A 38 -1.78 11.94 -15.20
CA GLY A 38 -0.64 12.80 -15.52
C GLY A 38 0.56 11.98 -16.00
N VAL A 39 1.20 12.45 -17.07
CA VAL A 39 2.54 11.98 -17.48
C VAL A 39 3.51 13.11 -17.17
N LEU A 40 4.34 12.92 -16.15
CA LEU A 40 5.24 13.95 -15.64
C LEU A 40 6.69 13.55 -15.90
N GLU A 41 7.39 14.40 -16.64
CA GLU A 41 8.81 14.26 -16.93
C GLU A 41 9.61 15.29 -16.12
N SER A 42 10.76 14.87 -15.61
CA SER A 42 11.73 15.73 -14.94
C SER A 42 13.13 15.20 -15.22
N PRO A 43 14.15 16.07 -15.36
CA PRO A 43 15.54 15.64 -15.47
C PRO A 43 15.95 14.74 -14.31
N THR A 44 16.88 13.81 -14.56
CA THR A 44 17.44 12.94 -13.52
C THR A 44 18.21 13.75 -12.47
N GLY A 45 18.16 13.34 -11.20
CA GLY A 45 18.91 13.99 -10.12
C GLY A 45 18.24 15.21 -9.50
N THR A 46 17.03 15.59 -9.93
CA THR A 46 16.27 16.73 -9.38
C THR A 46 15.44 16.37 -8.14
N GLY A 47 15.48 15.12 -7.67
CA GLY A 47 14.70 14.65 -6.52
C GLY A 47 13.23 14.32 -6.85
N LYS A 48 12.96 13.85 -8.08
CA LYS A 48 11.62 13.44 -8.56
C LYS A 48 10.90 12.52 -7.56
N THR A 49 11.55 11.47 -7.08
CA THR A 49 10.99 10.49 -6.13
C THR A 49 10.50 11.17 -4.85
N LEU A 50 11.34 12.01 -4.26
CA LEU A 50 11.01 12.75 -3.04
C LEU A 50 9.88 13.76 -3.27
N SER A 51 9.93 14.53 -4.36
CA SER A 51 8.85 15.45 -4.76
C SER A 51 7.53 14.73 -4.96
N LEU A 52 7.54 13.59 -5.65
CA LEU A 52 6.37 12.76 -5.91
C LEU A 52 5.78 12.18 -4.61
N LEU A 53 6.61 11.63 -3.72
CA LEU A 53 6.18 11.09 -2.44
C LEU A 53 5.59 12.19 -1.54
N CYS A 54 6.30 13.30 -1.33
CA CYS A 54 5.86 14.38 -0.44
C CYS A 54 4.55 15.02 -0.91
N SER A 55 4.43 15.35 -2.20
CA SER A 55 3.21 15.97 -2.74
C SER A 55 2.00 15.03 -2.66
N THR A 56 2.17 13.74 -2.99
CA THR A 56 1.08 12.75 -2.94
C THR A 56 0.66 12.47 -1.49
N LEU A 57 1.62 12.34 -0.56
CA LEU A 57 1.31 12.07 0.85
C LEU A 57 0.71 13.27 1.56
N GLY A 58 1.15 14.49 1.24
CA GLY A 58 0.51 15.73 1.70
C GLY A 58 -0.95 15.82 1.23
N TRP A 59 -1.20 15.50 -0.04
CA TRP A 59 -2.58 15.42 -0.57
C TRP A 59 -3.40 14.35 0.16
N LEU A 60 -2.83 13.17 0.42
CA LEU A 60 -3.52 12.10 1.14
C LEU A 60 -3.90 12.50 2.57
N GLN A 61 -3.01 13.20 3.28
CA GLN A 61 -3.33 13.74 4.61
C GLN A 61 -4.50 14.72 4.56
N LEU A 62 -4.50 15.65 3.59
CA LEU A 62 -5.62 16.58 3.39
C LEU A 62 -6.93 15.84 3.10
N LYS A 63 -6.91 14.86 2.19
CA LYS A 63 -8.09 14.05 1.84
C LYS A 63 -8.64 13.27 3.04
N LYS A 64 -7.76 12.66 3.85
CA LYS A 64 -8.17 12.00 5.09
C LYS A 64 -8.88 12.96 6.04
N ALA A 65 -8.31 14.15 6.26
CA ALA A 65 -8.89 15.17 7.14
C ALA A 65 -10.27 15.63 6.63
N GLN A 66 -10.41 15.83 5.30
CA GLN A 66 -11.69 16.19 4.67
C GLN A 66 -12.76 15.11 4.87
N ILE A 67 -12.43 13.84 4.61
CA ILE A 67 -13.37 12.71 4.77
C ILE A 67 -13.77 12.54 6.24
N GLN A 68 -12.82 12.70 7.17
CA GLN A 68 -13.11 12.64 8.61
C GLN A 68 -14.04 13.77 9.05
N ALA A 69 -13.78 15.01 8.61
CA ALA A 69 -14.64 16.16 8.93
C ALA A 69 -16.07 15.99 8.38
N GLN A 70 -16.21 15.52 7.13
CA GLN A 70 -17.51 15.26 6.51
C GLN A 70 -18.33 14.25 7.31
N ARG A 71 -17.69 13.18 7.80
CA ARG A 71 -18.35 12.15 8.63
C ARG A 71 -18.78 12.66 10.00
N ILE A 72 -17.94 13.47 10.64
CA ILE A 72 -18.27 14.06 11.94
C ILE A 72 -19.49 14.98 11.78
N ASN A 73 -19.53 15.78 10.72
CA ASN A 73 -20.66 16.65 10.42
C ASN A 73 -21.95 15.85 10.15
N SER A 74 -21.88 14.78 9.35
CA SER A 74 -23.06 13.92 9.10
C SER A 74 -23.59 13.25 10.38
N ILE A 75 -22.71 12.86 11.31
CA ILE A 75 -23.10 12.28 12.60
C ILE A 75 -23.72 13.33 13.53
N ALA A 76 -23.20 14.57 13.49
CA ALA A 76 -23.73 15.67 14.29
C ALA A 76 -25.15 16.08 13.84
N GLU A 77 -25.45 15.95 12.55
CA GLU A 77 -26.75 16.24 11.95
C GLU A 77 -27.79 15.12 12.17
N GLU A 78 -27.38 13.84 12.26
CA GLU A 78 -28.28 12.69 12.47
C GLU A 78 -28.28 12.11 13.89
N LYS A 79 -28.82 12.83 14.88
CA LYS A 79 -28.89 12.38 16.28
C LYS A 79 -29.92 11.28 16.61
N GLN A 80 -30.57 10.60 15.64
CA GLN A 80 -31.59 9.58 15.97
C GLN A 80 -31.50 8.21 15.24
N GLY A 81 -30.66 8.03 14.22
CA GLY A 81 -30.70 6.80 13.39
C GLY A 81 -29.45 5.90 13.42
N PHE A 82 -28.29 6.42 13.84
CA PHE A 82 -27.00 5.82 13.52
C PHE A 82 -26.76 4.44 14.17
N MET A 83 -27.16 4.26 15.44
CA MET A 83 -27.05 2.96 16.11
C MET A 83 -27.99 1.90 15.48
N GLY A 84 -29.12 2.31 14.91
CA GLY A 84 -30.05 1.40 14.25
C GLY A 84 -29.54 0.91 12.90
N ASN A 85 -28.97 1.80 12.08
CA ASN A 85 -28.49 1.46 10.74
C ASN A 85 -27.16 0.70 10.76
N LEU A 86 -26.21 1.09 11.63
CA LEU A 86 -24.93 0.40 11.76
C LEU A 86 -25.11 -1.03 12.30
N LEU A 87 -26.00 -1.24 13.28
CA LEU A 87 -26.29 -2.57 13.80
C LEU A 87 -27.03 -3.43 12.76
N LYS A 88 -27.88 -2.83 11.93
CA LYS A 88 -28.62 -3.53 10.86
C LYS A 88 -27.71 -3.96 9.71
N GLU A 89 -26.68 -3.18 9.41
CA GLU A 89 -25.67 -3.53 8.41
C GLU A 89 -24.66 -4.56 8.92
N LEU A 90 -24.38 -4.56 10.24
CA LEU A 90 -23.56 -5.60 10.90
C LEU A 90 -24.32 -6.93 11.09
N THR A 91 -25.63 -6.89 11.35
CA THR A 91 -26.45 -8.11 11.53
C THR A 91 -26.95 -8.71 10.21
N GLY A 92 -27.17 -7.90 9.16
CA GLY A 92 -27.62 -8.37 7.84
C GLY A 92 -26.63 -9.25 7.05
N LYS A 93 -25.39 -9.42 7.53
CA LYS A 93 -24.37 -10.31 6.92
C LYS A 93 -24.14 -11.63 7.67
N VAL A 94 -24.92 -11.92 8.72
CA VAL A 94 -24.80 -13.19 9.45
C VAL A 94 -25.64 -14.31 8.82
N ASP A 95 -26.69 -13.98 8.08
CA ASP A 95 -27.57 -14.98 7.46
C ASP A 95 -27.43 -14.99 5.93
N ASN A 96 -26.35 -15.61 5.44
CA ASN A 96 -26.40 -16.55 4.31
C ASN A 96 -24.98 -17.05 4.00
N GLY A 97 -24.73 -18.31 4.32
CA GLY A 97 -23.48 -18.99 4.07
C GLY A 97 -23.13 -19.04 2.58
N THR A 98 -22.17 -18.22 2.18
CA THR A 98 -21.17 -18.54 1.15
C THR A 98 -19.92 -17.73 1.48
N ALA A 99 -18.89 -18.41 1.97
CA ALA A 99 -17.62 -17.82 2.36
C ALA A 99 -16.86 -17.27 1.15
N ASN A 100 -17.18 -16.03 0.76
CA ASN A 100 -16.27 -15.17 0.03
C ASN A 100 -15.63 -14.23 1.06
N ASN A 101 -14.39 -14.54 1.45
CA ASN A 101 -13.52 -13.68 2.24
C ASN A 101 -13.19 -12.40 1.46
N ALA A 102 -14.16 -11.50 1.36
CA ALA A 102 -13.88 -10.08 1.19
C ALA A 102 -13.64 -9.54 2.59
N ASP A 103 -12.38 -9.61 3.03
CA ASP A 103 -11.92 -8.89 4.20
C ASP A 103 -12.17 -7.39 3.94
N ASN A 104 -13.31 -6.89 4.41
CA ASN A 104 -13.65 -5.48 4.37
C ASN A 104 -12.70 -4.75 5.33
N SER A 105 -11.54 -4.36 4.81
CA SER A 105 -10.61 -3.52 5.54
C SER A 105 -11.35 -2.23 5.95
N GLY A 106 -11.13 -1.77 7.19
CA GLY A 106 -11.79 -0.57 7.70
C GLY A 106 -11.58 0.66 6.80
N ARG A 107 -10.48 0.72 6.05
CA ARG A 107 -10.19 1.79 5.08
C ARG A 107 -11.12 1.82 3.88
N ALA A 108 -11.41 0.65 3.29
CA ALA A 108 -12.31 0.55 2.15
C ALA A 108 -13.73 0.94 2.56
N PHE A 109 -14.17 0.50 3.74
CA PHE A 109 -15.41 0.99 4.36
C PHE A 109 -15.37 2.50 4.66
N MET A 110 -14.19 3.02 5.02
CA MET A 110 -14.01 4.46 5.23
C MET A 110 -13.93 5.29 3.93
N GLY A 111 -13.92 4.66 2.75
CA GLY A 111 -13.75 5.35 1.47
C GLY A 111 -12.42 6.11 1.35
N LEU A 112 -11.43 5.77 2.19
CA LEU A 112 -10.13 6.43 2.19
C LEU A 112 -9.27 5.91 1.03
N PRO A 113 -8.71 6.80 0.20
CA PRO A 113 -7.81 6.37 -0.85
C PRO A 113 -6.52 5.77 -0.26
N THR A 114 -5.95 4.81 -0.99
CA THR A 114 -4.62 4.26 -0.77
C THR A 114 -3.76 4.58 -1.99
N ILE A 115 -2.50 4.95 -1.74
CA ILE A 115 -1.51 5.20 -2.78
C ILE A 115 -0.82 3.86 -3.13
N ILE A 116 -0.77 3.54 -4.40
CA ILE A 116 -0.06 2.38 -4.93
C ILE A 116 1.17 2.90 -5.67
N TYR A 117 2.33 2.77 -5.05
CA TYR A 117 3.61 3.12 -5.65
C TYR A 117 4.20 1.89 -6.32
N ALA A 118 4.27 1.91 -7.65
CA ALA A 118 4.87 0.82 -8.40
C ALA A 118 6.13 1.27 -9.12
N SER A 119 7.12 0.38 -9.14
CA SER A 119 8.38 0.56 -9.86
C SER A 119 8.87 -0.76 -10.45
N ARG A 120 9.90 -0.70 -11.28
CA ARG A 120 10.41 -1.86 -12.02
C ARG A 120 11.14 -2.85 -11.13
N THR A 121 12.00 -2.35 -10.24
CA THR A 121 12.91 -3.19 -9.44
C THR A 121 12.66 -3.04 -7.95
N HIS A 122 12.93 -4.10 -7.19
CA HIS A 122 12.87 -4.02 -5.73
C HIS A 122 13.85 -3.01 -5.15
N THR A 123 15.03 -2.83 -5.76
CA THR A 123 16.01 -1.83 -5.32
C THR A 123 15.45 -0.40 -5.43
N GLN A 124 14.73 -0.06 -6.51
CA GLN A 124 14.07 1.24 -6.65
C GLN A 124 12.97 1.43 -5.61
N LEU A 125 12.18 0.39 -5.33
CA LEU A 125 11.18 0.43 -4.26
C LEU A 125 11.83 0.67 -2.90
N SER A 126 12.90 -0.06 -2.58
CA SER A 126 13.65 0.13 -1.33
C SER A 126 14.27 1.53 -1.23
N GLN A 127 14.73 2.12 -2.34
CA GLN A 127 15.21 3.50 -2.38
C GLN A 127 14.08 4.49 -2.06
N ALA A 128 12.93 4.37 -2.72
CA ALA A 128 11.76 5.23 -2.45
C ALA A 128 11.25 5.07 -1.01
N MET A 129 11.26 3.86 -0.46
CA MET A 129 10.91 3.64 0.95
C MET A 129 11.91 4.30 1.91
N ASN A 130 13.20 4.29 1.58
CA ASN A 130 14.21 4.99 2.39
C ASN A 130 14.03 6.51 2.34
N GLU A 131 13.61 7.07 1.21
CA GLU A 131 13.20 8.48 1.13
C GLU A 131 11.98 8.76 2.01
N LEU A 132 10.96 7.89 1.97
CA LEU A 132 9.80 7.98 2.85
C LEU A 132 10.19 7.95 4.34
N LYS A 133 11.06 7.00 4.74
CA LYS A 133 11.58 6.88 6.12
C LYS A 133 12.26 8.17 6.62
N ARG A 134 12.92 8.91 5.71
CA ARG A 134 13.63 10.17 6.02
C ARG A 134 12.76 11.42 5.90
N SER A 135 11.55 11.30 5.36
CA SER A 135 10.62 12.41 5.16
C SER A 135 9.81 12.71 6.43
N ALA A 136 9.05 13.82 6.40
CA ALA A 136 8.08 14.14 7.45
C ALA A 136 6.92 13.13 7.51
N TYR A 137 6.70 12.37 6.44
CA TYR A 137 5.61 11.41 6.29
C TYR A 137 5.92 10.01 6.83
N LYS A 138 6.99 9.84 7.60
CA LYS A 138 7.40 8.54 8.18
C LYS A 138 6.35 7.88 9.09
N HIS A 139 5.36 8.64 9.57
CA HIS A 139 4.23 8.16 10.37
C HIS A 139 3.10 7.54 9.54
N MET A 140 3.09 7.76 8.22
CA MET A 140 2.11 7.13 7.32
C MET A 140 2.41 5.64 7.22
N LYS A 141 1.36 4.81 7.32
CA LYS A 141 1.52 3.34 7.24
C LYS A 141 1.92 2.92 5.83
N ALA A 142 3.11 2.38 5.67
CA ALA A 142 3.67 1.93 4.41
C ALA A 142 3.94 0.42 4.42
N CYS A 143 3.65 -0.23 3.30
CA CYS A 143 3.89 -1.65 3.11
C CYS A 143 4.59 -1.90 1.78
N ILE A 144 5.53 -2.84 1.74
CA ILE A 144 6.05 -3.39 0.49
C ILE A 144 5.53 -4.79 0.23
N ILE A 145 5.12 -5.05 -1.00
CA ILE A 145 4.73 -6.38 -1.47
C ILE A 145 5.88 -6.98 -2.27
N GLY A 146 6.27 -8.20 -1.89
CA GLY A 146 7.33 -8.95 -2.53
C GLY A 146 6.94 -10.38 -2.84
N SER A 147 7.89 -11.10 -3.45
CA SER A 147 7.70 -12.49 -3.81
C SER A 147 7.91 -13.42 -2.60
N ARG A 148 7.42 -14.66 -2.70
CA ARG A 148 7.74 -15.70 -1.72
C ARG A 148 9.23 -16.02 -1.68
N GLU A 149 9.94 -15.88 -2.80
CA GLU A 149 11.39 -16.11 -2.87
C GLU A 149 12.16 -15.14 -1.97
N GLN A 150 11.70 -13.88 -1.87
CA GLN A 150 12.36 -12.86 -1.06
C GLN A 150 11.91 -12.86 0.41
N MET A 151 10.65 -13.22 0.66
CA MET A 151 10.02 -13.04 1.98
C MET A 151 9.84 -14.36 2.77
N CYS A 152 9.96 -15.53 2.15
CA CYS A 152 9.74 -16.78 2.85
C CYS A 152 10.95 -17.14 3.73
N ILE A 153 10.66 -17.52 4.97
CA ILE A 153 11.67 -17.97 5.95
C ILE A 153 11.47 -19.44 6.35
N HIS A 154 10.57 -20.16 5.68
CA HIS A 154 10.30 -21.57 6.00
C HIS A 154 11.39 -22.45 5.38
N PRO A 155 12.19 -23.19 6.18
CA PRO A 155 13.36 -23.90 5.67
C PRO A 155 13.06 -24.88 4.53
N GLU A 156 12.01 -25.70 4.66
CA GLU A 156 11.64 -26.66 3.60
C GLU A 156 11.17 -25.98 2.31
N VAL A 157 10.45 -24.86 2.40
CA VAL A 157 10.00 -24.14 1.20
C VAL A 157 11.20 -23.50 0.51
N MET A 158 12.16 -22.96 1.28
CA MET A 158 13.34 -22.30 0.74
C MET A 158 14.36 -23.25 0.12
N LYS A 159 14.28 -24.56 0.41
CA LYS A 159 15.12 -25.59 -0.24
C LYS A 159 14.74 -25.86 -1.69
N GLU A 160 13.50 -25.54 -2.09
CA GLU A 160 13.06 -25.73 -3.47
C GLU A 160 13.84 -24.84 -4.43
N GLN A 161 14.22 -25.37 -5.59
CA GLN A 161 15.04 -24.65 -6.57
C GLN A 161 14.23 -23.71 -7.46
N SER A 162 12.99 -24.07 -7.80
CA SER A 162 12.14 -23.29 -8.70
C SER A 162 11.11 -22.43 -7.97
N ASN A 163 10.84 -21.24 -8.49
CA ASN A 163 9.84 -20.33 -7.93
C ASN A 163 8.40 -20.88 -7.97
N SER A 164 8.10 -21.70 -8.97
CA SER A 164 6.82 -22.42 -9.06
C SER A 164 6.70 -23.47 -7.95
N ALA A 165 7.73 -24.29 -7.72
CA ALA A 165 7.75 -25.29 -6.65
C ALA A 165 7.65 -24.64 -5.27
N ARG A 166 8.42 -23.56 -5.01
CA ARG A 166 8.30 -22.76 -3.77
C ARG A 166 6.86 -22.30 -3.53
N THR A 167 6.22 -21.75 -4.55
CA THR A 167 4.85 -21.24 -4.46
C THR A 167 3.85 -22.36 -4.20
N GLN A 168 3.95 -23.48 -4.92
CA GLN A 168 3.07 -24.63 -4.73
C GLN A 168 3.24 -25.23 -3.34
N MET A 169 4.47 -25.49 -2.91
CA MET A 169 4.74 -26.04 -1.57
C MET A 169 4.25 -25.11 -0.47
N CYS A 170 4.48 -23.81 -0.59
CA CYS A 170 3.96 -22.81 0.34
C CYS A 170 2.43 -22.91 0.45
N ARG A 171 1.72 -22.94 -0.68
CA ARG A 171 0.26 -23.08 -0.71
C ARG A 171 -0.22 -24.38 -0.06
N LEU A 172 0.44 -25.50 -0.36
CA LEU A 172 0.11 -26.80 0.24
C LEU A 172 0.28 -26.78 1.76
N LYS A 173 1.41 -26.29 2.27
CA LYS A 173 1.68 -26.19 3.71
C LYS A 173 0.74 -25.22 4.43
N VAL A 174 0.35 -24.12 3.79
CA VAL A 174 -0.65 -23.19 4.35
C VAL A 174 -2.01 -23.87 4.41
N LYS A 175 -2.45 -24.51 3.32
CA LYS A 175 -3.74 -25.21 3.25
C LYS A 175 -3.84 -26.35 4.26
N SER A 176 -2.77 -27.13 4.43
CA SER A 176 -2.69 -28.22 5.41
C SER A 176 -2.38 -27.74 6.83
N ARG A 177 -2.29 -26.41 7.07
CA ARG A 177 -1.90 -25.79 8.34
C ARG A 177 -0.55 -26.27 8.91
N ASN A 178 0.35 -26.74 8.06
CA ASN A 178 1.70 -27.19 8.44
C ASN A 178 2.75 -26.07 8.41
N CYS A 179 2.40 -24.87 7.92
CA CYS A 179 3.31 -23.72 7.95
C CYS A 179 3.23 -23.01 9.32
N HIS A 180 4.17 -23.34 10.20
CA HIS A 180 4.25 -22.77 11.55
C HIS A 180 4.34 -21.22 11.56
N PHE A 181 5.01 -20.63 10.57
CA PHE A 181 5.13 -19.18 10.42
C PHE A 181 3.81 -18.50 10.02
N HIS A 182 3.08 -19.08 9.05
CA HIS A 182 1.81 -18.54 8.59
C HIS A 182 0.76 -18.59 9.70
N ASN A 183 0.68 -19.71 10.42
CA ASN A 183 -0.31 -19.93 11.46
C ASN A 183 -0.22 -18.91 12.62
N ARG A 184 0.90 -18.20 12.75
CA ARG A 184 1.11 -17.17 13.78
C ARG A 184 0.87 -15.74 13.32
N VAL A 185 0.65 -15.50 12.02
CA VAL A 185 0.50 -14.14 11.47
C VAL A 185 -0.65 -13.41 12.16
N GLU A 186 -1.82 -14.05 12.25
CA GLU A 186 -3.01 -13.43 12.84
C GLU A 186 -2.81 -12.99 14.30
N ARG A 187 -2.12 -13.80 15.10
CA ARG A 187 -1.81 -13.48 16.49
C ARG A 187 -0.70 -12.42 16.63
N LYS A 188 0.17 -12.29 15.62
CA LYS A 188 1.36 -11.43 15.67
C LYS A 188 1.20 -10.10 14.95
N LYS A 189 0.07 -9.85 14.28
CA LYS A 189 -0.17 -8.57 13.59
C LYS A 189 -0.28 -7.38 14.55
N GLU A 190 -0.70 -7.64 15.79
CA GLU A 190 -0.83 -6.64 16.86
C GLU A 190 0.44 -6.52 17.74
N ASP A 191 1.48 -7.31 17.46
CA ASP A 191 2.75 -7.22 18.19
C ASP A 191 3.33 -5.80 18.04
N PRO A 192 3.70 -5.09 19.13
CA PRO A 192 4.21 -3.73 19.08
C PRO A 192 5.34 -3.53 18.06
N ALA A 193 6.20 -4.54 17.89
CA ALA A 193 7.28 -4.49 16.91
C ALA A 193 6.79 -4.31 15.47
N VAL A 194 5.61 -4.82 15.14
CA VAL A 194 4.96 -4.71 13.83
C VAL A 194 4.06 -3.49 13.77
N SER A 195 3.26 -3.24 14.80
CA SER A 195 2.24 -2.18 14.79
C SER A 195 2.82 -0.78 14.97
N GLU A 196 3.90 -0.63 15.73
CA GLU A 196 4.58 0.66 15.97
C GLU A 196 5.61 1.01 14.89
N SER A 197 5.88 0.10 13.94
CA SER A 197 6.80 0.32 12.81
C SER A 197 6.02 0.70 11.55
N PRO A 198 5.73 1.99 11.31
CA PRO A 198 4.86 2.41 10.21
C PRO A 198 5.43 2.11 8.83
N VAL A 199 6.75 2.07 8.66
CA VAL A 199 7.41 1.84 7.37
C VAL A 199 8.36 0.66 7.48
N MET A 200 7.96 -0.48 6.92
CA MET A 200 8.77 -1.71 6.91
C MET A 200 9.07 -2.16 5.48
N ASP A 201 10.35 -2.32 5.15
CA ASP A 201 10.78 -2.93 3.89
C ASP A 201 10.83 -4.46 3.97
N ILE A 202 11.32 -5.12 2.91
CA ILE A 202 11.38 -6.59 2.83
C ILE A 202 12.34 -7.12 3.89
N GLU A 203 13.51 -6.50 4.01
CA GLU A 203 14.57 -6.89 4.91
C GLU A 203 14.12 -6.75 6.37
N ASP A 204 13.44 -5.66 6.72
CA ASP A 204 12.85 -5.41 8.03
C ASP A 204 11.80 -6.49 8.38
N LEU A 205 10.87 -6.78 7.47
CA LEU A 205 9.85 -7.81 7.66
C LEU A 205 10.46 -9.21 7.83
N VAL A 206 11.51 -9.53 7.07
CA VAL A 206 12.21 -10.83 7.18
C VAL A 206 12.96 -10.93 8.51
N LYS A 207 13.63 -9.86 8.95
CA LYS A 207 14.30 -9.83 10.27
C LYS A 207 13.29 -10.02 11.40
N LEU A 208 12.19 -9.27 11.38
CA LEU A 208 11.11 -9.39 12.38
C LEU A 208 10.44 -10.76 12.33
N GLY A 209 10.18 -11.31 11.14
CA GLY A 209 9.62 -12.65 11.00
C GLY A 209 10.54 -13.75 11.55
N ASN A 210 11.86 -13.60 11.42
CA ASN A 210 12.82 -14.52 12.03
C ASN A 210 12.87 -14.42 13.56
N LEU A 211 12.74 -13.20 14.10
CA LEU A 211 12.78 -12.93 15.54
C LEU A 211 11.47 -13.34 16.24
N HIS A 212 10.33 -12.85 15.74
CA HIS A 212 8.99 -13.07 16.32
C HIS A 212 8.28 -14.31 15.74
N LYS A 213 8.93 -15.00 14.80
CA LYS A 213 8.51 -16.28 14.20
C LYS A 213 7.19 -16.23 13.41
N PHE A 214 6.79 -15.10 12.82
CA PHE A 214 5.66 -15.04 11.89
C PHE A 214 6.11 -15.13 10.42
N CYS A 215 5.19 -15.34 9.48
CA CYS A 215 5.50 -15.37 8.05
C CYS A 215 5.56 -13.95 7.47
N PRO A 216 6.71 -13.45 6.98
CA PRO A 216 6.83 -12.10 6.44
C PRO A 216 5.91 -11.87 5.24
N TYR A 217 5.84 -12.84 4.33
CA TYR A 217 5.01 -12.75 3.11
C TYR A 217 3.53 -12.51 3.40
N TYR A 218 2.95 -13.24 4.37
CA TYR A 218 1.54 -13.05 4.73
C TYR A 218 1.35 -11.87 5.68
N MET A 219 2.33 -11.54 6.52
CA MET A 219 2.29 -10.33 7.33
C MET A 219 2.22 -9.06 6.47
N ALA A 220 3.01 -8.98 5.39
CA ALA A 220 2.93 -7.88 4.44
C ALA A 220 1.50 -7.68 3.90
N ARG A 221 0.79 -8.78 3.61
CA ARG A 221 -0.61 -8.72 3.14
C ARG A 221 -1.60 -8.24 4.21
N GLU A 222 -1.33 -8.51 5.49
CA GLU A 222 -2.14 -7.96 6.57
C GLU A 222 -1.89 -6.46 6.74
N ILE A 223 -0.62 -6.03 6.71
CA ILE A 223 -0.26 -4.60 6.77
C ILE A 223 -0.84 -3.84 5.58
N GLN A 224 -0.84 -4.45 4.38
CA GLN A 224 -1.41 -3.90 3.15
C GLN A 224 -2.86 -3.43 3.32
N LYS A 225 -3.66 -4.13 4.14
CA LYS A 225 -5.09 -3.78 4.38
C LYS A 225 -5.26 -2.42 5.06
N GLU A 226 -4.28 -1.99 5.83
CA GLU A 226 -4.31 -0.75 6.60
C GLU A 226 -3.36 0.34 6.06
N ALA A 227 -2.58 0.02 5.03
CA ALA A 227 -1.56 0.89 4.49
C ALA A 227 -2.14 2.14 3.79
N ASP A 228 -1.45 3.26 4.03
CA ASP A 228 -1.61 4.52 3.30
C ASP A 228 -0.94 4.48 1.94
N ILE A 229 0.23 3.83 1.88
CA ILE A 229 1.02 3.65 0.67
C ILE A 229 1.51 2.21 0.56
N ILE A 230 1.33 1.62 -0.61
CA ILE A 230 1.76 0.25 -0.93
C ILE A 230 2.81 0.32 -2.04
N PHE A 231 4.01 -0.16 -1.74
CA PHE A 231 5.11 -0.34 -2.68
C PHE A 231 5.01 -1.72 -3.33
N MET A 232 5.01 -1.81 -4.66
CA MET A 232 4.99 -3.10 -5.35
C MET A 232 5.68 -3.09 -6.72
N PRO A 233 6.16 -4.23 -7.21
CA PRO A 233 6.63 -4.36 -8.58
C PRO A 233 5.52 -4.11 -9.63
N TYR A 234 5.87 -3.54 -10.78
CA TYR A 234 4.93 -3.29 -11.87
C TYR A 234 4.12 -4.50 -12.32
N ASN A 235 4.78 -5.65 -12.44
CA ASN A 235 4.11 -6.87 -12.86
C ASN A 235 2.98 -7.29 -11.91
N TYR A 236 3.03 -6.93 -10.63
CA TYR A 236 1.99 -7.29 -9.66
C TYR A 236 0.74 -6.41 -9.85
N LEU A 237 0.95 -5.16 -10.26
CA LEU A 237 -0.11 -4.23 -10.57
C LEU A 237 -0.74 -4.52 -11.95
N LEU A 238 0.08 -4.83 -12.95
CA LEU A 238 -0.37 -5.01 -14.34
C LEU A 238 -1.00 -6.38 -14.60
N ASP A 239 -0.53 -7.45 -13.95
CA ASP A 239 -1.15 -8.78 -14.08
C ASP A 239 -2.50 -8.82 -13.32
N PRO A 240 -3.65 -8.97 -14.01
CA PRO A 240 -4.95 -8.98 -13.36
C PRO A 240 -5.13 -10.13 -12.36
N LYS A 241 -4.49 -11.28 -12.58
CA LYS A 241 -4.57 -12.44 -11.68
C LYS A 241 -3.84 -12.16 -10.37
N VAL A 242 -2.64 -11.57 -10.45
CA VAL A 242 -1.87 -11.19 -9.26
C VAL A 242 -2.58 -10.07 -8.51
N ARG A 243 -3.01 -9.02 -9.22
CA ARG A 243 -3.76 -7.90 -8.64
C ARG A 243 -5.01 -8.36 -7.88
N LYS A 244 -5.82 -9.24 -8.49
CA LYS A 244 -7.00 -9.83 -7.85
C LYS A 244 -6.63 -10.67 -6.62
N SER A 245 -5.54 -11.44 -6.67
CA SER A 245 -5.07 -12.22 -5.52
C SER A 245 -4.58 -11.35 -4.36
N LEU A 246 -4.11 -10.13 -4.64
CA LEU A 246 -3.69 -9.16 -3.62
C LEU A 246 -4.86 -8.32 -3.09
N GLY A 247 -6.06 -8.45 -3.66
CA GLY A 247 -7.22 -7.65 -3.27
C GLY A 247 -7.07 -6.16 -3.61
N ILE A 248 -6.22 -5.82 -4.58
CA ILE A 248 -5.98 -4.42 -4.97
C ILE A 248 -7.11 -3.97 -5.89
N VAL A 249 -7.89 -2.99 -5.42
CA VAL A 249 -8.89 -2.27 -6.20
C VAL A 249 -8.24 -0.97 -6.71
N LEU A 250 -8.49 -0.59 -7.96
CA LEU A 250 -7.93 0.64 -8.54
C LEU A 250 -8.86 1.84 -8.38
N SER A 251 -10.17 1.59 -8.29
CA SER A 251 -11.17 2.63 -8.06
C SER A 251 -10.92 3.35 -6.73
N ASN A 252 -11.04 4.68 -6.72
CA ASN A 252 -10.80 5.54 -5.56
C ASN A 252 -9.38 5.42 -4.95
N ASN A 253 -8.40 4.93 -5.72
CA ASN A 253 -7.01 4.83 -5.29
C ASN A 253 -6.09 5.57 -6.26
N VAL A 254 -4.93 5.99 -5.76
CA VAL A 254 -3.92 6.69 -6.56
C VAL A 254 -2.87 5.67 -7.01
N VAL A 255 -2.61 5.60 -8.31
CA VAL A 255 -1.57 4.73 -8.86
C VAL A 255 -0.41 5.58 -9.35
N ILE A 256 0.77 5.34 -8.80
CA ILE A 256 2.02 5.95 -9.20
C ILE A 256 2.88 4.91 -9.93
N LEU A 257 3.30 5.23 -11.14
CA LEU A 257 4.21 4.42 -11.93
C LEU A 257 5.53 5.17 -12.08
N ASP A 258 6.56 4.76 -11.32
CA ASP A 258 7.86 5.44 -11.34
C ASP A 258 8.92 4.67 -12.12
N GLU A 259 9.57 5.33 -13.08
CA GLU A 259 10.37 4.73 -14.17
C GLU A 259 9.55 3.94 -15.21
N ALA A 260 8.40 4.52 -15.58
CA ALA A 260 7.42 3.93 -16.50
C ALA A 260 7.86 3.84 -17.97
N HIS A 261 9.09 4.21 -18.30
CA HIS A 261 9.64 4.18 -19.66
C HIS A 261 9.78 2.75 -20.25
N ASN A 262 9.56 1.69 -19.46
CA ASN A 262 9.49 0.30 -19.96
C ASN A 262 8.11 -0.34 -19.75
N ILE A 263 7.06 0.43 -19.48
CA ILE A 263 5.74 -0.14 -19.23
C ILE A 263 5.20 -0.89 -20.45
N GLU A 264 5.59 -0.47 -21.66
CA GLU A 264 5.24 -1.09 -22.92
C GLU A 264 5.64 -2.57 -23.00
N ARG A 265 6.72 -2.98 -22.31
CA ARG A 265 7.15 -4.38 -22.28
C ARG A 265 6.23 -5.30 -21.50
N TYR A 266 5.37 -4.74 -20.64
CA TYR A 266 4.41 -5.47 -19.83
C TYR A 266 2.99 -5.43 -20.40
N ILE A 267 2.77 -4.67 -21.47
CA ILE A 267 1.49 -4.58 -22.18
C ILE A 267 1.55 -5.54 -23.37
N PHE A 268 0.94 -6.71 -23.21
CA PHE A 268 0.76 -7.65 -24.31
C PHE A 268 -0.59 -7.39 -24.97
N ILE A 269 -0.59 -6.85 -26.19
CA ILE A 269 -1.77 -6.80 -27.05
C ILE A 269 -1.93 -8.20 -27.67
N TYR A 270 -2.79 -9.02 -27.09
CA TYR A 270 -3.25 -10.23 -27.75
C TYR A 270 -4.34 -9.84 -28.75
N PHE A 271 -4.09 -10.03 -30.05
CA PHE A 271 -5.19 -10.22 -31.00
C PHE A 271 -5.73 -11.63 -30.75
N LEU A 272 -6.98 -11.70 -30.26
CA LEU A 272 -7.77 -12.94 -30.26
C LEU A 272 -8.39 -13.14 -31.64
#